data_AF-A0A2P4ZTR4-F1
#
_entry.id   AF-A0A2P4ZTR4-F1
#
_cell.length_a   1.000
_cell.length_b   1.000
_cell.length_c   1.000
_cell.angle_alpha   90.00
_cell.angle_beta   90.00
_cell.angle_gamma   90.00
#
_symmetry.space_group_name_H-M   'P 1'
#
loop_
_entity.id
_entity.type
_entity.pdbx_description
1 polymer ?
#
loop_
_entity_poly.entity_id
_entity_poly.type
_entity_poly.pdbx_seq_one_letter_code
_entity_poly.pdbx_strand_id
1 'polypeptide(L)'
;MADTISRAQAESLIDPLMKRIIQEEWQVALNDELESKLTKETIAMLPPSTKIWLATWATQADKPIILLRLRNFTEHKLSLPVETLLDNLFELSEHPELHEEIARREMKATAVSLRHYIQQQSMVIEGFTSRIDCIEGRVLALEKDVEETRNDVAALKKMMSALKEAVKNTRANDVGERLASLDVIKRAVQDEIKKCQQVVQKGATNVPMRGPLVARIAIKRLKPDEPAPDCK
;
A
#
# COMPACT_ATOMS: atom_id res chain seq x y z
N MET A 1 -17.54 -19.31 14.53
CA MET A 1 -18.48 -18.23 14.16
C MET A 1 -19.85 -18.74 14.58
N ALA A 2 -20.44 -18.16 15.62
CA ALA A 2 -21.78 -18.57 16.09
C ALA A 2 -22.81 -17.89 15.18
N ASP A 3 -23.59 -18.67 14.45
CA ASP A 3 -24.67 -18.17 13.59
C ASP A 3 -25.65 -17.36 14.45
N THR A 4 -25.53 -16.04 14.38
CA THR A 4 -26.34 -15.14 15.20
C THR A 4 -27.63 -14.86 14.43
N ILE A 5 -28.76 -15.33 14.96
CA ILE A 5 -30.10 -15.09 14.39
C ILE A 5 -30.36 -13.57 14.28
N SER A 6 -30.98 -13.10 13.18
CA SER A 6 -31.35 -11.69 13.02
C SER A 6 -32.63 -11.34 13.81
N ARG A 7 -32.88 -10.05 14.09
CA ARG A 7 -34.13 -9.59 14.75
C ARG A 7 -35.37 -10.08 14.00
N ALA A 8 -35.42 -9.90 12.68
CA ALA A 8 -36.55 -10.34 11.86
C ALA A 8 -36.71 -11.88 11.88
N GLN A 9 -35.61 -12.62 11.96
CA GLN A 9 -35.68 -14.08 12.12
C GLN A 9 -36.21 -14.45 13.52
N ALA A 10 -35.78 -13.77 14.58
CA ALA A 10 -36.30 -14.00 15.93
C ALA A 10 -37.79 -13.67 16.04
N GLU A 11 -38.24 -12.55 15.48
CA GLU A 11 -39.65 -12.16 15.41
C GLU A 11 -40.48 -13.15 14.62
N SER A 12 -40.01 -13.59 13.43
CA SER A 12 -40.76 -14.56 12.62
C SER A 12 -40.94 -15.93 13.28
N LEU A 13 -40.08 -16.30 14.22
CA LEU A 13 -40.23 -17.52 15.03
C LEU A 13 -41.26 -17.38 16.15
N ILE A 14 -41.42 -16.17 16.70
CA ILE A 14 -42.14 -15.93 17.95
C ILE A 14 -43.51 -15.29 17.71
N ASP A 15 -43.61 -14.32 16.80
CA ASP A 15 -44.84 -13.58 16.49
C ASP A 15 -46.04 -14.48 16.13
N PRO A 16 -45.89 -15.52 15.29
CA PRO A 16 -47.01 -16.40 14.96
C PRO A 16 -47.51 -17.18 16.19
N LEU A 17 -46.61 -17.63 17.06
CA LEU A 17 -46.95 -18.36 18.28
C LEU A 17 -47.60 -17.43 19.30
N MET A 18 -47.08 -16.21 19.47
CA MET A 18 -47.68 -15.19 20.32
C MET A 18 -49.11 -14.86 19.89
N LYS A 19 -49.33 -14.61 18.59
CA LYS A 19 -50.67 -14.31 18.07
C LYS A 19 -51.65 -15.45 18.31
N ARG A 20 -51.23 -16.70 18.10
CA ARG A 20 -52.06 -17.88 18.37
C ARG A 20 -52.38 -18.06 19.85
N ILE A 21 -51.42 -17.85 20.75
CA ILE A 21 -51.65 -17.92 22.20
C ILE A 21 -52.64 -16.84 22.65
N ILE A 22 -52.57 -15.64 22.06
CA ILE A 22 -53.51 -14.54 22.33
C ILE A 22 -54.92 -14.85 21.80
N GLN A 23 -55.03 -15.55 20.66
CA GLN A 23 -56.31 -15.80 19.98
C GLN A 23 -57.03 -17.08 20.44
N GLU A 24 -56.30 -18.16 20.73
CA GLU A 24 -56.84 -19.53 20.78
C GLU A 24 -56.45 -20.30 22.06
N GLU A 25 -56.46 -19.61 23.21
CA GLU A 25 -56.60 -20.23 24.54
C GLU A 25 -55.42 -21.07 25.09
N TRP A 26 -54.30 -20.45 25.45
CA TRP A 26 -53.34 -20.92 26.49
C TRP A 26 -53.00 -22.43 26.53
N GLN A 27 -53.01 -23.12 25.38
CA GLN A 27 -52.84 -24.56 25.36
C GLN A 27 -51.42 -24.94 25.78
N VAL A 28 -51.30 -25.99 26.58
CA VAL A 28 -50.01 -26.48 27.09
C VAL A 28 -49.03 -26.76 25.95
N ALA A 29 -49.49 -27.37 24.86
CA ALA A 29 -48.67 -27.67 23.69
C ALA A 29 -48.13 -26.39 22.99
N LEU A 30 -48.93 -25.33 22.91
CA LEU A 30 -48.50 -24.05 22.32
C LEU A 30 -47.51 -23.31 23.23
N ASN A 31 -47.69 -23.40 24.54
CA ASN A 31 -46.77 -22.82 25.53
C ASN A 31 -45.42 -23.53 25.52
N ASP A 32 -45.40 -24.86 25.41
CA ASP A 32 -44.18 -25.66 25.31
C ASP A 32 -43.48 -25.44 23.96
N GLU A 33 -44.24 -25.29 22.87
CA GLU A 33 -43.68 -24.93 21.56
C GLU A 33 -43.02 -23.54 21.61
N LEU A 34 -43.68 -22.54 22.19
CA LEU A 34 -43.11 -21.21 22.38
C LEU A 34 -41.85 -21.25 23.25
N GLU A 35 -41.86 -21.98 24.37
CA GLU A 35 -40.69 -22.17 25.23
C GLU A 35 -39.50 -22.74 24.46
N SER A 36 -39.75 -23.74 23.61
CA SER A 36 -38.70 -24.39 22.80
C SER A 36 -37.99 -23.43 21.84
N LYS A 37 -38.69 -22.39 21.37
CA LYS A 37 -38.16 -21.36 20.46
C LYS A 37 -37.44 -20.23 21.17
N LEU A 38 -37.68 -20.05 22.48
CA LEU A 38 -37.10 -19.00 23.32
C LEU A 38 -35.70 -19.37 23.85
N THR A 39 -34.78 -19.55 22.91
CA THR A 39 -33.35 -19.71 23.20
C THR A 39 -32.74 -18.40 23.70
N LYS A 40 -31.51 -18.46 24.24
CA LYS A 40 -30.78 -17.24 24.63
C LYS A 40 -30.58 -16.29 23.44
N GLU A 41 -30.24 -16.82 22.28
CA GLU A 41 -29.98 -16.03 21.07
C GLU A 41 -31.29 -15.40 20.53
N THR A 42 -32.38 -16.16 20.50
CA THR A 42 -33.69 -15.64 20.11
C THR A 42 -34.12 -14.52 21.06
N ILE A 43 -34.06 -14.75 22.38
CA ILE A 43 -34.43 -13.74 23.37
C ILE A 43 -33.57 -12.48 23.24
N ALA A 44 -32.27 -12.59 22.95
CA ALA A 44 -31.40 -11.44 22.77
C ALA A 44 -31.95 -10.44 21.74
N MET A 45 -32.39 -10.98 20.61
CA MET A 45 -32.72 -10.24 19.40
C MET A 45 -34.16 -9.72 19.37
N LEU A 46 -35.03 -10.21 20.25
CA LEU A 46 -36.42 -9.76 20.31
C LEU A 46 -36.54 -8.29 20.75
N PRO A 47 -37.54 -7.57 20.21
CA PRO A 47 -37.82 -6.21 20.61
C PRO A 47 -38.26 -6.12 22.08
N PRO A 48 -38.08 -4.96 22.74
CA PRO A 48 -38.44 -4.76 24.14
C PRO A 48 -39.92 -5.02 24.41
N SER A 49 -40.80 -4.57 23.51
CA SER A 49 -42.24 -4.80 23.55
C SER A 49 -42.59 -6.29 23.66
N THR A 50 -41.99 -7.13 22.83
CA THR A 50 -42.14 -8.59 22.87
C THR A 50 -41.56 -9.20 24.14
N LYS A 51 -40.42 -8.71 24.63
CA LYS A 51 -39.82 -9.19 25.90
C LYS A 51 -40.71 -8.90 27.10
N ILE A 52 -41.40 -7.75 27.11
CA ILE A 52 -42.35 -7.38 28.16
C ILE A 52 -43.56 -8.30 28.12
N TRP A 53 -44.12 -8.57 26.93
CA TRP A 53 -45.19 -9.55 26.78
C TRP A 53 -44.75 -10.94 27.24
N LEU A 54 -43.55 -11.39 26.87
CA LEU A 54 -43.00 -12.69 27.27
C LEU A 54 -42.79 -12.81 28.78
N ALA A 55 -42.45 -11.72 29.48
CA ALA A 55 -42.35 -11.71 30.94
C ALA A 55 -43.72 -11.94 31.59
N THR A 56 -44.76 -11.27 31.09
CA THR A 56 -46.15 -11.48 31.53
C THR A 56 -46.60 -12.91 31.23
N TRP A 57 -46.33 -13.40 30.02
CA TRP A 57 -46.66 -14.76 29.60
C TRP A 57 -45.95 -15.82 30.45
N ALA A 58 -44.64 -15.71 30.65
CA ALA A 58 -43.85 -16.70 31.40
C ALA A 58 -44.25 -16.75 32.88
N THR A 59 -44.73 -15.63 33.44
CA THR A 59 -45.30 -15.60 34.80
C THR A 59 -46.63 -16.37 34.86
N GLN A 60 -47.49 -16.19 33.86
CA GLN A 60 -48.81 -16.84 33.80
C GLN A 60 -48.73 -18.33 33.40
N ALA A 61 -47.77 -18.71 32.57
CA ALA A 61 -47.52 -20.10 32.13
C ALA A 61 -46.60 -20.90 33.07
N ASP A 62 -46.17 -20.32 34.20
CA ASP A 62 -45.21 -20.90 35.15
C ASP A 62 -43.91 -21.40 34.48
N LYS A 63 -43.24 -20.52 33.72
CA LYS A 63 -41.98 -20.80 33.01
C LYS A 63 -40.82 -19.99 33.62
N PRO A 64 -40.33 -20.34 34.82
CA PRO A 64 -39.33 -19.53 35.56
C PRO A 64 -37.97 -19.43 34.85
N ILE A 65 -37.63 -20.42 34.02
CA ILE A 65 -36.39 -20.42 33.23
C ILE A 65 -36.40 -19.29 32.19
N ILE A 66 -37.55 -18.99 31.58
CA ILE A 66 -37.69 -17.90 30.62
C ILE A 66 -37.59 -16.54 31.32
N LEU A 67 -38.22 -16.38 32.48
CA LEU A 67 -38.08 -15.16 33.30
C LEU A 67 -36.62 -14.89 33.68
N LEU A 68 -35.89 -15.91 34.11
CA LEU A 68 -34.47 -15.79 34.43
C LEU A 68 -33.64 -15.38 33.20
N ARG A 69 -33.95 -15.93 32.02
CA ARG A 69 -33.28 -15.54 30.76
C ARG A 69 -33.57 -14.09 30.41
N LEU A 70 -34.82 -13.64 30.51
CA LEU A 70 -35.22 -12.26 30.22
C LEU A 70 -34.52 -11.26 31.16
N ARG A 71 -34.41 -11.58 32.47
CA ARG A 71 -33.69 -10.76 33.45
C ARG A 71 -32.18 -10.75 33.23
N ASN A 72 -31.57 -11.89 32.94
CA ASN A 72 -30.11 -11.96 32.74
C ASN A 72 -29.63 -11.22 31.47
N PHE A 73 -30.53 -10.92 30.53
CA PHE A 73 -30.21 -10.13 29.35
C PHE A 73 -30.05 -8.62 29.62
N THR A 74 -30.71 -8.09 30.65
CA THR A 74 -30.62 -6.66 30.97
C THR A 74 -29.30 -6.28 31.64
N GLU A 75 -28.55 -7.24 32.19
CA GLU A 75 -27.42 -6.94 33.08
C GLU A 75 -26.04 -7.06 32.42
N HIS A 76 -25.84 -7.89 31.38
CA HIS A 76 -24.45 -8.29 31.04
C HIS A 76 -24.01 -8.41 29.57
N LYS A 77 -24.76 -7.97 28.55
CA LYS A 77 -24.18 -7.93 27.18
C LYS A 77 -24.92 -6.99 26.22
N LEU A 78 -24.35 -5.79 26.02
CA LEU A 78 -24.64 -4.93 24.86
C LEU A 78 -23.94 -5.49 23.60
N SER A 79 -24.15 -6.77 23.29
CA SER A 79 -23.64 -7.42 22.06
C SER A 79 -24.56 -7.17 20.85
N LEU A 80 -25.58 -6.32 21.01
CA LEU A 80 -26.52 -6.00 19.96
C LEU A 80 -25.88 -5.00 18.99
N PRO A 81 -26.13 -5.12 17.68
CA PRO A 81 -25.79 -4.07 16.73
C PRO A 81 -26.33 -2.72 17.20
N VAL A 82 -25.57 -1.64 17.00
CA VAL A 82 -25.95 -0.29 17.44
C VAL A 82 -27.32 0.14 16.92
N GLU A 83 -27.68 -0.27 15.70
CA GLU A 83 -29.01 0.03 15.15
C GLU A 83 -30.12 -0.69 15.89
N THR A 84 -29.87 -1.93 16.29
CA THR A 84 -30.79 -2.71 17.12
C THR A 84 -30.98 -2.04 18.48
N LEU A 85 -29.92 -1.47 19.07
CA LEU A 85 -30.01 -0.71 20.32
C LEU A 85 -30.81 0.59 20.16
N LEU A 86 -30.60 1.34 19.08
CA LEU A 86 -31.34 2.58 18.82
C LEU A 86 -32.82 2.33 18.55
N ASP A 87 -33.16 1.25 17.84
CA ASP A 87 -34.54 0.84 17.63
C ASP A 87 -35.21 0.42 18.95
N ASN A 88 -34.49 -0.32 19.80
CA ASN A 88 -34.99 -0.69 21.13
C ASN A 88 -35.23 0.54 22.01
N LEU A 89 -34.33 1.53 21.96
CA LEU A 89 -34.48 2.79 22.69
C LEU A 89 -35.70 3.57 22.19
N PHE A 90 -35.94 3.55 20.87
CA PHE A 90 -37.11 4.16 20.27
C PHE A 90 -38.41 3.46 20.70
N GLU A 91 -38.48 2.13 20.66
CA GLU A 91 -39.66 1.39 21.12
C GLU A 91 -39.93 1.58 22.62
N LEU A 92 -38.90 1.58 23.47
CA LEU A 92 -39.05 1.82 24.90
C LEU A 92 -39.64 3.21 25.19
N SER A 93 -39.33 4.20 24.35
CA SER A 93 -39.92 5.53 24.45
C SER A 93 -41.41 5.59 24.09
N GLU A 94 -41.99 4.53 23.53
CA GLU A 94 -43.43 4.42 23.27
C GLU A 94 -44.16 3.63 24.37
N HIS A 95 -43.45 3.19 25.42
CA HIS A 95 -44.06 2.36 26.46
C HIS A 95 -45.08 3.15 27.30
N PRO A 96 -46.30 2.62 27.54
CA PRO A 96 -47.38 3.35 28.24
C PRO A 96 -47.05 3.77 29.68
N GLU A 97 -46.13 3.05 30.33
CA GLU A 97 -45.68 3.31 31.71
C GLU A 97 -44.66 4.46 31.80
N LEU A 98 -44.13 4.93 30.66
CA LEU A 98 -43.30 6.13 30.60
C LEU A 98 -44.23 7.35 30.66
N HIS A 99 -44.67 7.66 31.88
CA HIS A 99 -45.73 8.63 32.16
C HIS A 99 -45.33 10.09 31.84
N GLU A 100 -44.03 10.38 31.77
CA GLU A 100 -43.53 11.70 31.39
C GLU A 100 -43.38 11.84 29.87
N GLU A 101 -44.32 12.57 29.24
CA GLU A 101 -44.29 12.92 27.82
C GLU A 101 -42.97 13.60 27.40
N ILE A 102 -42.38 14.39 28.30
CA ILE A 102 -41.10 15.07 28.07
C ILE A 102 -39.97 14.04 27.96
N ALA A 103 -39.87 13.10 28.90
CA ALA A 103 -38.88 12.03 28.86
C ALA A 103 -39.00 11.18 27.58
N ARG A 104 -40.23 10.85 27.15
CA ARG A 104 -40.45 10.14 25.87
C ARG A 104 -39.92 10.92 24.68
N ARG A 105 -40.21 12.22 24.59
CA ARG A 105 -39.72 13.07 23.48
C ARG A 105 -38.20 13.21 23.48
N GLU A 106 -37.58 13.39 24.65
CA GLU A 106 -36.13 13.50 24.78
C GLU A 106 -35.42 12.20 24.41
N MET A 107 -35.95 11.05 24.83
CA MET A 107 -35.40 9.73 24.44
C MET A 107 -35.47 9.53 22.92
N LYS A 108 -36.61 9.88 22.27
CA LYS A 108 -36.73 9.83 20.81
C LYS A 108 -35.75 10.76 20.11
N ALA A 109 -35.67 12.00 20.56
CA ALA A 109 -34.75 12.99 19.98
C ALA A 109 -33.29 12.51 20.09
N THR A 110 -32.90 11.97 21.25
CA THR A 110 -31.56 11.43 21.49
C THR A 110 -31.26 10.24 20.58
N ALA A 111 -32.20 9.29 20.44
CA ALA A 111 -32.03 8.14 19.55
C ALA A 111 -31.83 8.58 18.09
N VAL A 112 -32.60 9.56 17.63
CA VAL A 112 -32.47 10.13 16.27
C VAL A 112 -31.14 10.87 16.09
N SER A 113 -30.73 11.70 17.05
CA SER A 113 -29.45 12.40 17.01
C SER A 113 -28.26 11.44 16.99
N LEU A 114 -28.30 10.38 17.80
CA LEU A 114 -27.28 9.34 17.81
C LEU A 114 -27.23 8.60 16.47
N ARG A 115 -28.37 8.23 15.90
CA ARG A 115 -28.42 7.59 14.57
C ARG A 115 -27.77 8.46 13.51
N HIS A 116 -28.09 9.75 13.50
CA HIS A 116 -27.51 10.69 12.55
C HIS A 116 -25.99 10.81 12.72
N TYR A 117 -25.52 10.90 13.97
CA TYR A 117 -24.09 10.95 14.26
C TYR A 117 -23.36 9.69 13.79
N ILE A 118 -23.90 8.51 14.10
CA ILE A 118 -23.33 7.22 13.67
C ILE A 118 -23.27 7.13 12.14
N GLN A 119 -24.33 7.56 11.44
CA GLN A 119 -24.36 7.59 9.98
C GLN A 119 -23.29 8.52 9.40
N GLN A 120 -23.10 9.72 9.97
CA GLN A 120 -22.03 10.62 9.57
C GLN A 120 -20.64 9.99 9.76
N GLN A 121 -20.41 9.33 10.90
CA GLN A 121 -19.16 8.62 11.16
C GLN A 121 -18.94 7.48 10.15
N SER A 122 -19.99 6.73 9.80
CA SER A 122 -19.91 5.66 8.78
C SER A 122 -19.45 6.22 7.44
N MET A 123 -20.05 7.33 6.98
CA MET A 123 -19.66 7.97 5.71
C MET A 123 -18.20 8.44 5.73
N VAL A 124 -17.74 8.99 6.85
CA VAL A 124 -16.34 9.41 7.01
C VAL A 124 -15.40 8.21 6.95
N ILE A 125 -15.74 7.11 7.63
CA ILE A 125 -14.98 5.86 7.62
C ILE A 125 -14.93 5.27 6.20
N GLU A 126 -16.06 5.19 5.49
CA GLU A 126 -16.13 4.73 4.09
C GLU A 126 -15.24 5.59 3.16
N GLY A 127 -15.24 6.90 3.38
CA GLY A 127 -14.36 7.83 2.67
C GLY A 127 -12.87 7.56 2.93
N PHE A 128 -12.50 7.23 4.17
CA PHE A 128 -11.14 6.83 4.50
C PHE A 128 -10.77 5.47 3.90
N THR A 129 -11.65 4.47 3.97
CA THR A 129 -11.46 3.15 3.36
C THR A 129 -11.17 3.28 1.87
N SER A 130 -12.01 4.03 1.14
CA SER A 130 -11.83 4.26 -0.29
C SER A 130 -10.49 4.92 -0.64
N ARG A 131 -10.01 5.83 0.23
CA ARG A 131 -8.70 6.48 0.05
C ARG A 131 -7.54 5.52 0.33
N ILE A 132 -7.68 4.65 1.33
CA ILE A 132 -6.69 3.61 1.65
C ILE A 132 -6.54 2.67 0.47
N ASP A 133 -7.63 2.16 -0.09
CA ASP A 133 -7.61 1.26 -1.25
C ASP A 133 -6.86 1.89 -2.45
N CYS A 134 -7.11 3.18 -2.70
CA CYS A 134 -6.42 3.93 -3.75
C CYS A 134 -4.91 4.09 -3.47
N ILE A 135 -4.52 4.35 -2.22
CA ILE A 135 -3.11 4.46 -1.82
C ILE A 135 -2.42 3.11 -1.97
N GLU A 136 -3.04 2.03 -1.53
CA GLU A 136 -2.51 0.66 -1.67
C GLU A 136 -2.26 0.31 -3.14
N GLY A 137 -3.21 0.62 -4.02
CA GLY A 137 -3.03 0.44 -5.47
C GLY A 137 -1.85 1.24 -6.04
N ARG A 138 -1.64 2.47 -5.58
CA ARG A 138 -0.50 3.31 -6.00
C ARG A 138 0.83 2.80 -5.46
N VAL A 139 0.86 2.27 -4.24
CA VAL A 139 2.06 1.67 -3.64
C VAL A 139 2.47 0.43 -4.43
N LEU A 140 1.54 -0.46 -4.78
CA LEU A 140 1.83 -1.64 -5.59
C LEU A 140 2.40 -1.27 -6.98
N ALA A 141 1.87 -0.23 -7.61
CA ALA A 141 2.42 0.28 -8.87
C ALA A 141 3.86 0.80 -8.71
N LEU A 142 4.11 1.58 -7.65
CA LEU A 142 5.44 2.12 -7.37
C LEU A 142 6.46 1.03 -7.03
N GLU A 143 6.07 0.00 -6.29
CA GLU A 143 6.93 -1.15 -5.99
C GLU A 143 7.37 -1.87 -7.27
N LYS A 144 6.46 -2.01 -8.24
CA LYS A 144 6.78 -2.58 -9.56
C LYS A 144 7.79 -1.71 -10.31
N ASP A 145 7.58 -0.40 -10.36
CA ASP A 145 8.46 0.54 -11.06
C ASP A 145 9.87 0.57 -10.42
N VAL A 146 9.95 0.47 -9.09
CA VAL A 146 11.22 0.39 -8.35
C VAL A 146 11.97 -0.89 -8.70
N GLU A 147 11.28 -2.02 -8.82
CA GLU A 147 11.91 -3.29 -9.19
C GLU A 147 12.41 -3.29 -10.64
N GLU A 148 11.66 -2.70 -11.57
CA GLU A 148 12.12 -2.51 -12.96
C GLU A 148 13.39 -1.65 -13.01
N THR A 149 13.38 -0.51 -12.32
CA THR A 149 14.53 0.39 -12.22
C THR A 149 15.75 -0.31 -11.61
N ARG A 150 15.53 -1.15 -10.59
CA ARG A 150 16.59 -1.93 -9.95
C ARG A 150 17.25 -2.90 -10.94
N ASN A 151 16.47 -3.55 -11.78
CA ASN A 151 16.95 -4.48 -12.80
C ASN A 151 17.76 -3.74 -13.89
N ASP A 152 17.28 -2.58 -14.33
CA ASP A 152 18.01 -1.74 -15.29
C ASP A 152 19.37 -1.29 -14.74
N VAL A 153 19.42 -0.85 -13.48
CA VAL A 153 20.68 -0.48 -12.83
C VAL A 153 21.65 -1.66 -12.75
N ALA A 154 21.15 -2.87 -12.50
CA ALA A 154 21.99 -4.07 -12.49
C ALA A 154 22.56 -4.38 -13.89
N ALA A 155 21.76 -4.22 -14.95
CA ALA A 155 22.21 -4.37 -16.33
C ALA A 155 23.28 -3.33 -16.70
N LEU A 156 23.07 -2.06 -16.35
CA LEU A 156 24.02 -0.98 -16.59
C LEU A 156 25.36 -1.22 -15.87
N LYS A 157 25.33 -1.71 -14.62
CA LYS A 157 26.56 -2.07 -13.89
C LYS A 157 27.36 -3.17 -14.59
N LYS A 158 26.68 -4.17 -15.17
CA LYS A 158 27.35 -5.21 -15.98
C LYS A 158 27.98 -4.63 -17.24
N MET A 159 27.24 -3.79 -17.97
CA MET A 159 27.76 -3.12 -19.18
C MET A 159 28.98 -2.24 -18.86
N MET A 160 28.93 -1.47 -17.77
CA MET A 160 30.04 -0.61 -17.34
C MET A 160 31.29 -1.42 -16.97
N SER A 161 31.10 -2.58 -16.33
CA SER A 161 32.22 -3.50 -16.01
C SER A 161 32.85 -4.06 -17.28
N ALA A 162 32.05 -4.50 -18.24
CA ALA A 162 32.54 -4.98 -19.54
C ALA A 162 33.27 -3.89 -20.33
N LEU A 163 32.73 -2.67 -20.36
CA LEU A 163 33.37 -1.52 -21.02
C LEU A 163 34.71 -1.18 -20.36
N LYS A 164 34.77 -1.19 -19.01
CA LYS A 164 36.01 -0.92 -18.28
C LYS A 164 37.11 -1.92 -18.63
N GLU A 165 36.78 -3.20 -18.76
CA GLU A 165 37.74 -4.22 -19.18
C GLU A 165 38.13 -4.07 -20.66
N ALA A 166 37.18 -3.77 -21.55
CA ALA A 166 37.48 -3.50 -22.96
C ALA A 166 38.47 -2.32 -23.12
N VAL A 167 38.25 -1.23 -22.39
CA VAL A 167 39.15 -0.05 -22.39
C VAL A 167 40.55 -0.42 -21.90
N LYS A 168 40.67 -1.22 -20.83
CA LYS A 168 41.98 -1.69 -20.36
C LYS A 168 42.71 -2.51 -21.43
N ASN A 169 42.00 -3.41 -22.10
CA ASN A 169 42.58 -4.27 -23.14
C ASN A 169 43.05 -3.45 -24.35
N THR A 170 42.23 -2.52 -24.87
CA THR A 170 42.64 -1.61 -25.96
C THR A 170 43.87 -0.77 -25.57
N ARG A 171 43.94 -0.31 -24.32
CA ARG A 171 45.09 0.45 -23.84
C ARG A 171 46.36 -0.40 -23.76
N ALA A 172 46.25 -1.63 -23.29
CA ALA A 172 47.40 -2.53 -23.12
C ALA A 172 47.93 -3.03 -24.46
N ASN A 173 47.05 -3.49 -25.33
CA ASN A 173 47.43 -4.16 -26.57
C ASN A 173 47.61 -3.14 -27.69
N ASP A 174 46.53 -2.49 -28.13
CA ASP A 174 46.58 -1.67 -29.35
C ASP A 174 47.47 -0.43 -29.19
N VAL A 175 47.32 0.30 -28.09
CA VAL A 175 48.10 1.53 -27.85
C VAL A 175 49.54 1.18 -27.46
N GLY A 176 49.73 0.17 -26.61
CA GLY A 176 51.05 -0.30 -26.19
C GLY A 176 51.90 -0.78 -27.37
N GLU A 177 51.34 -1.61 -28.25
CA GLU A 177 52.03 -2.12 -29.44
C GLU A 177 52.38 -1.01 -30.44
N ARG A 178 51.46 -0.03 -30.62
CA ARG A 178 51.73 1.13 -31.47
C ARG A 178 52.87 2.00 -30.92
N LEU A 179 52.91 2.22 -29.61
CA LEU A 179 54.01 2.96 -28.97
C LEU A 179 55.35 2.24 -29.15
N ALA A 180 55.39 0.91 -28.91
CA ALA A 180 56.59 0.11 -29.12
C ALA A 180 57.07 0.15 -30.58
N SER A 181 56.14 0.06 -31.53
CA SER A 181 56.43 0.18 -32.97
C SER A 181 57.01 1.55 -33.32
N LEU A 182 56.46 2.62 -32.72
CA LEU A 182 56.94 3.99 -32.91
C LEU A 182 58.36 4.19 -32.36
N ASP A 183 58.69 3.57 -31.22
CA ASP A 183 60.04 3.60 -30.66
C ASP A 183 61.07 2.88 -31.53
N VAL A 184 60.68 1.80 -32.22
CA VAL A 184 61.53 1.13 -33.22
C VAL A 184 61.80 2.05 -34.41
N ILE A 185 60.75 2.64 -34.98
CA ILE A 185 60.86 3.57 -36.11
C ILE A 185 61.74 4.76 -35.74
N LYS A 186 61.51 5.34 -34.56
CA LYS A 186 62.29 6.48 -34.05
C LYS A 186 63.79 6.16 -34.01
N ARG A 187 64.17 4.99 -33.50
CA ARG A 187 65.57 4.54 -33.48
C ARG A 187 66.14 4.36 -34.88
N ALA A 188 65.41 3.68 -35.76
CA ALA A 188 65.83 3.47 -37.14
C ALA A 188 66.07 4.80 -37.89
N VAL A 189 65.16 5.76 -37.75
CA VAL A 189 65.30 7.10 -38.34
C VAL A 189 66.51 7.83 -37.77
N GLN A 190 66.73 7.78 -36.46
CA GLN A 190 67.91 8.40 -35.83
C GLN A 190 69.22 7.80 -36.35
N ASP A 191 69.26 6.48 -36.56
CA ASP A 191 70.45 5.80 -37.09
C ASP A 191 70.70 6.18 -38.55
N GLU A 192 69.67 6.28 -39.38
CA GLU A 192 69.81 6.77 -40.76
C GLU A 192 70.26 8.24 -40.81
N ILE A 193 69.76 9.11 -39.93
CA ILE A 193 70.25 10.50 -39.81
C ILE A 193 71.76 10.52 -39.49
N LYS A 194 72.20 9.69 -38.54
CA LYS A 194 73.64 9.60 -38.19
C LYS A 194 74.48 9.11 -39.37
N LYS A 195 74.02 8.10 -40.11
CA LYS A 195 74.71 7.62 -41.33
C LYS A 195 74.85 8.74 -42.36
N CYS A 196 73.77 9.46 -42.66
CA CYS A 196 73.79 10.60 -43.58
C CYS A 196 74.79 11.69 -43.13
N GLN A 197 74.80 12.04 -41.83
CA GLN A 197 75.75 13.01 -41.28
C GLN A 197 77.21 12.58 -41.46
N GLN A 198 77.53 11.30 -41.25
CA GLN A 198 78.87 10.76 -41.47
C GLN A 198 79.30 10.83 -42.94
N VAL A 199 78.38 10.54 -43.87
CA VAL A 199 78.66 10.65 -45.31
C VAL A 199 78.97 12.10 -45.70
N VAL A 200 78.19 13.07 -45.21
CA VAL A 200 78.42 14.50 -45.45
C VAL A 200 79.78 14.94 -44.89
N GLN A 201 80.14 14.52 -43.66
CA GLN A 201 81.43 14.86 -43.05
C GLN A 201 82.62 14.29 -43.84
N LYS A 202 82.53 13.04 -44.33
CA LYS A 202 83.59 12.42 -45.15
C LYS A 202 83.70 13.05 -46.55
N GLY A 203 82.59 13.51 -47.12
CA GLY A 203 82.58 14.28 -48.37
C GLY A 203 83.25 15.65 -48.22
N ALA A 204 83.06 16.32 -47.08
CA ALA A 204 83.68 17.61 -46.77
C ALA A 204 85.21 17.54 -46.60
N THR A 205 85.77 16.39 -46.18
CA THR A 205 87.23 16.20 -46.04
C THR A 205 87.96 15.92 -47.35
N ASN A 206 87.25 15.69 -48.48
CA ASN A 206 87.84 15.37 -49.78
C ASN A 206 87.76 16.51 -50.82
N VAL A 207 87.45 17.75 -50.41
CA VAL A 207 87.41 18.92 -51.30
C VAL A 207 88.60 19.84 -51.00
N PRO A 208 89.47 20.17 -51.99
CA PRO A 208 90.51 21.16 -51.79
C PRO A 208 89.89 22.56 -51.61
N MET A 209 90.30 23.27 -50.56
CA MET A 209 89.80 24.60 -50.21
C MET A 209 89.88 25.60 -51.38
N ARG A 210 88.73 26.14 -51.80
CA ARG A 210 88.60 27.48 -52.39
C ARG A 210 87.38 28.21 -51.82
N GLY A 211 87.65 29.21 -50.99
CA GLY A 211 86.79 30.38 -50.72
C GLY A 211 85.55 30.17 -49.83
N PRO A 212 85.20 31.12 -48.94
CA PRO A 212 84.09 30.96 -48.02
C PRO A 212 82.76 31.35 -48.68
N LEU A 213 81.84 30.39 -48.83
CA LEU A 213 80.42 30.67 -49.06
C LEU A 213 79.65 30.28 -47.81
N VAL A 214 79.40 31.28 -46.96
CA VAL A 214 78.52 31.17 -45.79
C VAL A 214 77.07 31.15 -46.28
N ALA A 215 76.49 29.97 -46.46
CA ALA A 215 75.05 29.82 -46.64
C ALA A 215 74.39 29.54 -45.28
N ARG A 216 73.86 30.60 -44.65
CA ARG A 216 72.98 30.51 -43.47
C ARG A 216 71.66 29.85 -43.90
N ILE A 217 71.45 28.58 -43.54
CA ILE A 217 70.13 27.94 -43.62
C ILE A 217 69.36 28.30 -42.34
N ALA A 218 68.40 29.21 -42.46
CA ALA A 218 67.47 29.56 -41.39
C ALA A 218 66.41 28.45 -41.25
N ILE A 219 66.48 27.68 -40.16
CA ILE A 219 65.40 26.76 -39.76
C ILE A 219 64.27 27.63 -39.18
N LYS A 220 63.22 27.87 -39.95
CA LYS A 220 61.96 28.44 -39.45
C LYS A 220 61.38 27.45 -38.44
N ARG A 221 61.40 27.79 -37.15
CA ARG A 221 60.57 27.10 -36.13
C ARG A 221 59.11 27.34 -36.49
N LEU A 222 58.41 26.30 -36.92
CA LEU A 222 56.94 26.29 -36.90
C LEU A 222 56.51 26.38 -35.43
N LYS A 223 55.75 27.44 -35.10
CA LYS A 223 55.10 27.57 -33.80
C LYS A 223 54.13 26.39 -33.59
N PRO A 224 53.97 25.89 -32.36
CA PRO A 224 52.85 25.02 -32.05
C PRO A 224 51.55 25.83 -32.17
N ASP A 225 50.58 25.27 -32.88
CA ASP A 225 49.22 25.81 -33.00
C ASP A 225 48.59 25.95 -31.60
N GLU A 226 47.90 27.08 -31.39
CA GLU A 226 47.04 27.33 -30.23
C GLU A 226 45.95 26.26 -30.11
N PRO A 227 45.51 25.92 -28.89
CA PRO A 227 44.41 24.99 -28.69
C PRO A 227 43.07 25.60 -29.15
N ALA A 228 42.24 24.75 -29.76
CA ALA A 228 40.88 25.05 -30.16
C ALA A 228 40.00 25.48 -28.96
N PRO A 229 38.95 26.30 -29.18
CA PRO A 229 38.11 26.81 -28.10
C PRO A 229 37.27 25.68 -27.48
N ASP A 230 37.21 25.70 -26.15
CA ASP A 230 36.31 24.86 -25.35
C ASP A 230 34.87 24.99 -25.86
N CYS A 231 34.24 23.84 -26.08
CA CYS A 231 32.80 23.71 -26.29
C CYS A 231 32.23 22.75 -25.27
N LYS A 232 31.39 23.34 -24.39
CA LYS A 232 30.50 22.78 -23.35
C LYS A 232 31.07 22.71 -21.94
#